data_AF-A0AAD9D9C5-F1
#
_entry.id   AF-A0AAD9D9C5-F1
#
_cell.length_a   1.000
_cell.length_b   1.000
_cell.length_c   1.000
_cell.angle_alpha   90.00
_cell.angle_beta   90.00
_cell.angle_gamma   90.00
#
_symmetry.space_group_name_H-M   'P 1'
#
loop_
_entity.id
_entity.type
_entity.pdbx_description
1 polymer ?
#
loop_
_entity_poly.entity_id
_entity_poly.type
_entity_poly.pdbx_seq_one_letter_code
_entity_poly.pdbx_strand_id
1 'polypeptide(L)'
;MAQAGRYAMAMTLLVASLATGLASLVESGPALCVCRFLSGMGGGTLIIAQAWTAAMFSKNIIGTAMGLVLGIGYTGNGFALAFLGSALLPPLTASKGESRAWRILLLISGAFGLAAALIALCLADDTPEEKYYRRKEEESESEQPSSMMSEIRSRTSTFRRAAKHYGTWILALQYAMSVGINTALLNIAVSHFVNSFPGTTSSQASAVTTLRLVRLDLLYRGSLE
;
A
#
# COMPACT_ATOMS: atom_id res chain seq x y z
N MET A 1 -22.21 3.80 2.08
CA MET A 1 -20.78 4.19 2.01
C MET A 1 -19.78 3.03 1.87
N ALA A 2 -20.06 1.83 2.38
CA ALA A 2 -19.02 0.86 2.72
C ALA A 2 -18.76 -0.28 1.72
N GLN A 3 -19.78 -0.80 1.03
CA GLN A 3 -19.62 -1.78 -0.07
C GLN A 3 -18.64 -1.33 -1.16
N ALA A 4 -18.59 -0.03 -1.47
CA ALA A 4 -17.71 0.47 -2.54
C ALA A 4 -16.21 0.44 -2.19
N GLY A 5 -15.85 0.44 -0.90
CA GLY A 5 -14.45 0.54 -0.45
C GLY A 5 -13.64 -0.72 -0.76
N ARG A 6 -14.21 -1.90 -0.48
CA ARG A 6 -13.56 -3.19 -0.73
C ARG A 6 -13.35 -3.44 -2.22
N TYR A 7 -14.38 -3.23 -3.05
CA TYR A 7 -14.25 -3.42 -4.49
C TYR A 7 -13.26 -2.44 -5.12
N ALA A 8 -13.26 -1.17 -4.70
CA ALA A 8 -12.29 -0.19 -5.19
C ALA A 8 -10.85 -0.57 -4.80
N MET A 9 -10.62 -0.99 -3.55
CA MET A 9 -9.33 -1.47 -3.08
C MET A 9 -8.89 -2.72 -3.84
N ALA A 10 -9.76 -3.73 -3.95
CA ALA A 10 -9.42 -4.98 -4.61
C ALA A 10 -9.11 -4.78 -6.10
N MET A 11 -9.92 -4.01 -6.83
CA MET A 11 -9.69 -3.74 -8.25
C MET A 11 -8.37 -2.98 -8.49
N THR A 12 -8.06 -1.99 -7.65
CA THR A 12 -6.80 -1.26 -7.76
C THR A 12 -5.60 -2.15 -7.39
N LEU A 13 -5.73 -3.05 -6.41
CA LEU A 13 -4.71 -4.05 -6.09
C LEU A 13 -4.52 -5.07 -7.22
N LEU A 14 -5.59 -5.54 -7.86
CA LEU A 14 -5.53 -6.47 -8.99
C LEU A 14 -4.80 -5.83 -10.18
N VAL A 15 -5.16 -4.59 -10.53
CA VAL A 15 -4.50 -3.86 -11.63
C VAL A 15 -3.02 -3.63 -11.31
N ALA A 16 -2.68 -3.23 -10.09
CA ALA A 16 -1.29 -3.02 -9.67
C ALA A 16 -0.47 -4.32 -9.65
N SER A 17 -1.07 -5.42 -9.19
CA SER A 17 -0.41 -6.73 -9.14
C SER A 17 -0.17 -7.29 -10.54
N LEU A 18 -1.16 -7.15 -11.43
CA LEU A 18 -1.04 -7.54 -12.83
C LEU A 18 0.01 -6.70 -13.55
N ALA A 19 0.03 -5.38 -13.35
CA ALA A 19 1.07 -4.50 -13.91
C ALA A 19 2.48 -4.88 -13.43
N THR A 20 2.61 -5.27 -12.16
CA THR A 20 3.89 -5.71 -11.57
C THR A 20 4.35 -7.05 -12.14
N GLY A 21 3.43 -7.99 -12.36
CA GLY A 21 3.74 -9.25 -13.05
C GLY A 21 4.12 -9.05 -14.51
N LEU A 22 3.38 -8.21 -15.24
CA LEU A 22 3.66 -7.86 -16.65
C LEU A 22 5.01 -7.16 -16.80
N ALA A 23 5.43 -6.35 -15.82
CA ALA A 23 6.75 -5.71 -15.82
C ALA A 23 7.92 -6.68 -15.91
N SER A 24 7.74 -7.95 -15.52
CA SER A 24 8.76 -9.00 -15.63
C SER A 24 8.98 -9.51 -17.07
N LEU A 25 7.98 -9.37 -17.94
CA LEU A 25 8.01 -9.86 -19.33
C LEU A 25 8.38 -8.75 -20.33
N VAL A 26 8.29 -7.49 -19.92
CA VAL A 26 8.52 -6.34 -20.80
C VAL A 26 10.01 -6.07 -20.97
N GLU A 27 10.43 -5.91 -22.22
CA GLU A 27 11.82 -5.61 -22.59
C GLU A 27 11.99 -4.19 -23.17
N SER A 28 10.89 -3.48 -23.42
CA SER A 28 10.92 -2.12 -23.95
C SER A 28 10.84 -1.05 -22.86
N GLY A 29 11.74 -0.07 -22.92
CA GLY A 29 11.81 1.07 -21.99
C GLY A 29 10.46 1.79 -21.76
N PRO A 30 9.72 2.20 -22.80
CA PRO A 30 8.44 2.90 -22.61
C PRO A 30 7.37 2.02 -21.95
N ALA A 31 7.33 0.72 -22.22
CA ALA A 31 6.36 -0.16 -21.58
C ALA A 31 6.68 -0.41 -20.10
N LEU A 32 7.96 -0.41 -19.71
CA LEU A 32 8.34 -0.43 -18.29
C LEU A 32 7.85 0.82 -17.55
N CYS A 33 7.91 2.01 -18.17
CA CYS A 33 7.35 3.23 -17.59
C CYS A 33 5.85 3.13 -17.35
N VAL A 34 5.09 2.57 -18.31
CA VAL A 34 3.64 2.36 -18.18
C VAL A 34 3.34 1.36 -17.06
N CYS A 35 4.05 0.24 -16.99
CA CYS A 35 3.88 -0.73 -15.90
C CYS A 35 4.16 -0.09 -14.54
N ARG A 36 5.23 0.71 -14.40
CA ARG A 36 5.54 1.42 -13.15
C ARG A 36 4.47 2.44 -12.78
N PHE A 37 3.92 3.15 -13.76
CA PHE A 37 2.82 4.08 -13.53
C PHE A 37 1.58 3.37 -12.98
N LEU A 38 1.20 2.24 -13.59
CA LEU A 38 0.05 1.43 -13.15
C LEU A 38 0.27 0.79 -11.77
N SER A 39 1.46 0.24 -11.50
CA SER A 39 1.82 -0.24 -10.17
C SER A 39 1.80 0.89 -9.12
N GLY A 40 2.20 2.11 -9.51
CA GLY A 40 2.15 3.30 -8.66
C GLY A 40 0.74 3.72 -8.27
N MET A 41 -0.26 3.53 -9.15
CA MET A 41 -1.67 3.76 -8.80
C MET A 41 -2.14 2.86 -7.65
N GLY A 42 -1.54 1.67 -7.50
CA GLY A 42 -1.76 0.77 -6.38
C GLY A 42 -1.46 1.42 -5.03
N GLY A 43 -0.56 2.40 -4.94
CA GLY A 43 -0.26 3.13 -3.69
C GLY A 43 -1.46 3.86 -3.10
N GLY A 44 -2.47 4.22 -3.92
CA GLY A 44 -3.71 4.84 -3.45
C GLY A 44 -4.57 3.93 -2.58
N THR A 45 -4.36 2.61 -2.64
CA THR A 45 -5.08 1.62 -1.81
C THR A 45 -4.87 1.84 -0.32
N LEU A 46 -3.75 2.42 0.10
CA LEU A 46 -3.47 2.74 1.50
C LEU A 46 -4.48 3.75 2.07
N ILE A 47 -4.86 4.75 1.27
CA ILE A 47 -5.84 5.76 1.65
C ILE A 47 -7.22 5.12 1.77
N ILE A 48 -7.55 4.20 0.86
CA ILE A 48 -8.81 3.44 0.90
C ILE A 48 -8.83 2.53 2.14
N ALA A 49 -7.71 1.89 2.50
CA ALA A 49 -7.59 1.06 3.70
C ALA A 49 -7.78 1.86 5.00
N GLN A 50 -7.23 3.07 5.05
CA GLN A 50 -7.43 4.00 6.15
C GLN A 50 -8.88 4.44 6.24
N ALA A 51 -9.52 4.80 5.11
CA ALA A 51 -10.93 5.15 5.11
C ALA A 51 -11.83 3.98 5.55
N TRP A 52 -11.51 2.76 5.11
CA TRP A 52 -12.25 1.55 5.46
C TRP A 52 -12.12 1.19 6.94
N THR A 53 -10.90 1.21 7.48
CA THR A 53 -10.67 0.95 8.91
C THR A 53 -11.35 2.03 9.77
N ALA A 54 -11.43 3.27 9.28
CA ALA A 54 -12.09 4.37 9.99
C ALA A 54 -13.60 4.20 10.06
N ALA A 55 -14.19 3.54 9.06
CA ALA A 55 -15.61 3.22 9.03
C ALA A 55 -15.97 2.00 9.88
N MET A 56 -15.01 1.11 10.20
CA MET A 56 -15.26 -0.10 10.97
C MET A 56 -15.21 0.09 12.50
N PHE A 57 -14.44 1.07 12.99
CA PHE A 57 -14.19 1.25 14.41
C PHE A 57 -14.83 2.54 14.96
N SER A 58 -15.30 2.49 16.21
CA SER A 58 -15.88 3.66 16.87
C SER A 58 -14.80 4.71 17.19
N LYS A 59 -15.21 5.98 17.32
CA LYS A 59 -14.30 7.13 17.54
C LYS A 59 -13.39 6.98 18.76
N ASN A 60 -13.76 6.14 19.72
CA ASN A 60 -12.99 5.95 20.96
C ASN A 60 -11.76 5.04 20.78
N ILE A 61 -11.76 4.17 19.75
CA ILE A 61 -10.69 3.19 19.50
C ILE A 61 -10.10 3.27 18.08
N ILE A 62 -10.57 4.22 17.27
CA ILE A 62 -10.12 4.39 15.89
C ILE A 62 -8.60 4.66 15.80
N GLY A 63 -8.04 5.41 16.76
CA GLY A 63 -6.61 5.75 16.78
C GLY A 63 -5.72 4.53 17.00
N THR A 64 -6.08 3.64 17.93
CA THR A 64 -5.31 2.41 18.20
C THR A 64 -5.45 1.40 17.07
N ALA A 65 -6.66 1.25 16.52
CA ALA A 65 -6.89 0.40 15.35
C ALA A 65 -6.09 0.88 14.12
N MET A 66 -6.09 2.19 13.84
CA MET A 66 -5.28 2.77 12.77
C MET A 66 -3.79 2.56 12.98
N GLY A 67 -3.31 2.80 14.19
CA GLY A 67 -1.90 2.61 14.54
C GLY A 67 -1.45 1.17 14.31
N LEU A 68 -2.28 0.19 14.68
CA LEU A 68 -2.00 -1.22 14.48
C LEU A 68 -1.98 -1.61 13.00
N VAL A 69 -2.99 -1.20 12.22
CA VAL A 69 -3.07 -1.51 10.78
C VAL A 69 -1.88 -0.88 10.03
N LEU A 70 -1.54 0.37 10.33
CA LEU A 70 -0.38 1.04 9.74
C LEU A 70 0.93 0.36 10.17
N GLY A 71 1.06 0.00 11.44
CA GLY A 71 2.23 -0.70 11.97
C GLY A 71 2.49 -2.01 11.23
N ILE A 72 1.47 -2.87 11.10
CA ILE A 72 1.57 -4.13 10.34
C ILE A 72 1.93 -3.84 8.87
N GLY A 73 1.33 -2.83 8.25
CA GLY A 73 1.65 -2.43 6.88
C GLY A 73 3.12 -2.05 6.68
N TYR A 74 3.68 -1.22 7.57
CA TYR A 74 5.09 -0.82 7.50
C TYR A 74 6.03 -1.99 7.80
N THR A 75 5.70 -2.85 8.77
CA THR A 75 6.48 -4.07 9.06
C THR A 75 6.47 -5.02 7.86
N GLY A 76 5.33 -5.19 7.19
CA GLY A 76 5.21 -6.00 5.98
C GLY A 76 6.08 -5.47 4.84
N ASN A 77 6.13 -4.15 4.64
CA ASN A 77 7.01 -3.53 3.64
C ASN A 77 8.49 -3.79 3.92
N GLY A 78 8.93 -3.66 5.17
CA GLY A 78 10.30 -3.97 5.58
C GLY A 78 10.64 -5.46 5.41
N PHE A 79 9.72 -6.34 5.80
CA PHE A 79 9.88 -7.79 5.62
C PHE A 79 9.98 -8.17 4.14
N ALA A 80 9.14 -7.61 3.27
CA ALA A 80 9.20 -7.87 1.83
C ALA A 80 10.54 -7.43 1.23
N LEU A 81 11.06 -6.26 1.64
CA LEU A 81 12.34 -5.74 1.18
C LEU A 81 13.50 -6.67 1.59
N ALA A 82 13.50 -7.14 2.84
CA ALA A 82 14.49 -8.09 3.33
C ALA A 82 14.34 -9.46 2.65
N PHE A 83 13.13 -10.00 2.54
CA PHE A 83 12.91 -11.32 1.95
C PHE A 83 13.29 -11.37 0.47
N LEU A 84 12.78 -10.44 -0.34
CA LEU A 84 13.07 -10.41 -1.77
C LEU A 84 14.52 -9.99 -2.05
N GLY A 85 15.02 -8.95 -1.37
CA GLY A 85 16.34 -8.38 -1.62
C GLY A 85 17.49 -9.18 -1.03
N SER A 86 17.31 -9.76 0.17
CA SER A 86 18.40 -10.40 0.92
C SER A 86 18.42 -11.91 0.82
N ALA A 87 17.24 -12.54 0.92
CA ALA A 87 17.15 -13.99 0.95
C ALA A 87 17.05 -14.58 -0.46
N LEU A 88 16.33 -13.91 -1.36
CA LEU A 88 15.97 -14.49 -2.64
C LEU A 88 16.83 -14.00 -3.82
N LEU A 89 17.29 -12.74 -3.80
CA LEU A 89 18.13 -12.18 -4.86
C LEU A 89 19.51 -12.88 -5.01
N PRO A 90 20.32 -13.10 -3.94
CA PRO A 90 21.66 -13.69 -4.09
C PRO A 90 21.72 -15.12 -4.69
N PRO A 91 20.86 -16.08 -4.28
CA PRO A 91 20.88 -17.40 -4.90
C PRO A 91 20.34 -17.38 -6.34
N LEU A 92 19.40 -16.48 -6.65
CA LEU A 92 18.85 -16.34 -8.00
C LEU A 92 19.85 -15.73 -8.97
N THR A 93 20.63 -14.73 -8.54
CA THR A 93 21.69 -14.14 -9.36
C THR A 93 22.81 -15.15 -9.62
N ALA A 94 23.19 -15.94 -8.62
CA ALA A 94 24.20 -16.99 -8.76
C ALA A 94 23.78 -18.12 -9.71
N SER A 95 22.49 -18.48 -9.75
CA SER A 95 22.00 -19.59 -10.57
C SER A 95 21.56 -19.19 -11.99
N LYS A 96 20.92 -18.02 -12.16
CA LYS A 96 20.23 -17.66 -13.42
C LYS A 96 20.72 -16.36 -14.06
N GLY A 97 21.66 -15.67 -13.43
CA GLY A 97 22.19 -14.38 -13.88
C GLY A 97 21.31 -13.19 -13.50
N GLU A 98 21.92 -12.01 -13.41
CA GLU A 98 21.29 -10.79 -12.89
C GLU A 98 20.03 -10.38 -13.66
N SER A 99 20.07 -10.49 -14.99
CA SER A 99 18.95 -10.11 -15.88
C SER A 99 17.67 -10.93 -15.65
N ARG A 100 17.78 -12.21 -15.26
CA ARG A 100 16.62 -13.06 -14.96
C ARG A 100 16.18 -12.96 -13.51
N ALA A 101 17.11 -12.69 -12.58
CA ALA A 101 16.83 -12.65 -11.15
C ALA A 101 15.80 -11.57 -10.78
N TRP A 102 15.95 -10.34 -11.26
CA TRP A 102 15.01 -9.25 -10.95
C TRP A 102 13.61 -9.47 -11.58
N ARG A 103 13.55 -10.09 -12.76
CA ARG A 103 12.29 -10.43 -13.43
C ARG A 103 11.49 -11.45 -12.62
N ILE A 104 12.15 -12.49 -12.12
CA ILE A 104 11.54 -13.52 -11.26
C ILE A 104 11.03 -12.88 -9.95
N LEU A 105 11.78 -11.96 -9.37
CA LEU A 105 11.37 -11.25 -8.15
C LEU A 105 10.12 -10.39 -8.36
N LEU A 106 10.02 -9.68 -9.49
CA LEU A 106 8.81 -8.93 -9.84
C LEU A 106 7.60 -9.83 -10.04
N LEU A 107 7.80 -11.01 -10.64
CA LEU A 107 6.75 -12.00 -10.82
C LEU A 107 6.25 -12.56 -9.48
N ILE A 108 7.17 -12.86 -8.55
CA ILE A 108 6.83 -13.31 -7.19
C ILE A 108 6.08 -12.22 -6.43
N SER A 109 6.55 -10.97 -6.52
CA SER A 109 5.88 -9.82 -5.90
C SER A 109 4.46 -9.62 -6.44
N GLY A 110 4.29 -9.70 -7.76
CA GLY A 110 2.98 -9.64 -8.41
C GLY A 110 2.04 -10.77 -7.98
N ALA A 111 2.56 -12.01 -7.83
CA ALA A 111 1.78 -13.15 -7.36
C ALA A 111 1.31 -12.98 -5.91
N PHE A 112 2.18 -12.47 -5.02
CA PHE A 112 1.81 -12.17 -3.63
C PHE A 112 0.75 -11.06 -3.55
N GLY A 113 0.90 -10.01 -4.37
CA GLY A 113 -0.11 -8.95 -4.49
C GLY A 113 -1.46 -9.47 -4.99
N LEU A 114 -1.45 -10.37 -5.97
CA LEU A 114 -2.65 -11.01 -6.49
C LEU A 114 -3.34 -11.88 -5.42
N ALA A 115 -2.57 -12.68 -4.68
CA ALA A 115 -3.08 -13.46 -3.57
C ALA A 115 -3.69 -12.56 -2.48
N ALA A 116 -3.02 -11.47 -2.12
CA ALA A 116 -3.54 -10.49 -1.17
C ALA A 116 -4.85 -9.83 -1.66
N ALA A 117 -4.96 -9.53 -2.95
CA ALA A 117 -6.18 -8.99 -3.55
C ALA A 117 -7.35 -9.99 -3.47
N LEU A 118 -7.09 -11.27 -3.75
CA LEU A 118 -8.08 -12.35 -3.64
C LEU A 118 -8.50 -12.58 -2.19
N ILE A 119 -7.55 -12.57 -1.25
CA ILE A 119 -7.85 -12.67 0.18
C ILE A 119 -8.71 -11.48 0.61
N ALA A 120 -8.39 -10.26 0.18
CA ALA A 120 -9.21 -9.09 0.47
C ALA A 120 -10.64 -9.22 -0.11
N LEU A 121 -10.81 -9.83 -1.28
CA LEU A 121 -12.14 -10.10 -1.84
C LEU A 121 -12.91 -11.18 -1.08
N CYS A 122 -12.24 -12.25 -0.65
CA CYS A 122 -12.91 -13.40 -0.02
C CYS A 122 -13.14 -13.24 1.49
N LEU A 123 -12.23 -12.57 2.21
CA LEU A 123 -12.24 -12.48 3.68
C LEU A 123 -12.65 -11.10 4.23
N ALA A 124 -12.63 -10.03 3.44
CA ALA A 124 -12.96 -8.70 3.96
C ALA A 124 -14.48 -8.45 3.97
N ASP A 125 -14.97 -7.90 5.08
CA ASP A 125 -16.38 -7.58 5.30
C ASP A 125 -16.71 -6.11 4.90
N ASP A 126 -17.87 -5.93 4.26
CA ASP A 126 -18.65 -4.68 4.08
C ASP A 126 -18.40 -3.56 5.11
N THR A 127 -18.82 -3.79 6.35
CA THR A 127 -18.74 -2.93 7.55
C THR A 127 -19.68 -3.54 8.61
N PRO A 128 -19.50 -3.23 9.90
CA PRO A 128 -20.47 -3.58 10.93
C PRO A 128 -21.79 -2.78 10.82
N GLU A 129 -21.77 -1.55 10.31
CA GLU A 129 -22.98 -0.73 10.14
C GLU A 129 -23.95 -1.30 9.10
N GLU A 130 -23.46 -1.89 8.01
CA GLU A 130 -24.34 -2.51 7.02
C GLU A 130 -25.16 -3.66 7.60
N LYS A 131 -24.64 -4.43 8.58
CA LYS A 131 -25.41 -5.48 9.27
C LYS A 131 -26.45 -4.90 10.24
N TYR A 132 -26.23 -3.71 10.80
CA TYR A 132 -27.14 -3.05 11.73
C TYR A 132 -28.26 -2.28 11.02
N TYR A 133 -27.94 -1.60 9.91
CA TYR A 133 -28.91 -0.91 9.07
C TYR A 133 -29.66 -1.85 8.13
N ARG A 134 -29.01 -2.87 7.54
CA ARG A 134 -29.72 -3.90 6.75
C ARG A 134 -30.69 -4.70 7.62
N ARG A 135 -30.37 -4.97 8.89
CA ARG A 135 -31.32 -5.59 9.84
C ARG A 135 -32.51 -4.68 10.17
N LYS A 136 -32.32 -3.36 10.21
CA LYS A 136 -33.42 -2.39 10.38
C LYS A 136 -34.21 -2.18 9.09
N GLU A 137 -33.56 -2.19 7.94
CA GLU A 137 -34.19 -2.07 6.61
C GLU A 137 -34.98 -3.33 6.26
N GLU A 138 -34.49 -4.54 6.57
CA GLU A 138 -35.26 -5.79 6.45
C GLU A 138 -36.49 -5.81 7.39
N GLU A 139 -36.43 -5.10 8.51
CA GLU A 139 -37.58 -4.88 9.42
C GLU A 139 -38.55 -3.79 8.90
N SER A 140 -38.12 -2.99 7.91
CA SER A 140 -38.87 -1.85 7.35
C SER A 140 -39.06 -1.90 5.82
N GLU A 141 -38.77 -3.05 5.18
CA GLU A 141 -38.81 -3.29 3.73
C GLU A 141 -40.24 -3.50 3.20
N SER A 142 -41.12 -2.55 3.52
CA SER A 142 -42.40 -2.39 2.82
C SER A 142 -42.36 -1.32 1.72
N GLU A 143 -41.35 -0.45 1.61
CA GLU A 143 -41.38 0.61 0.57
C GLU A 143 -40.01 1.06 -0.03
N GLN A 144 -39.86 0.75 -1.32
CA GLN A 144 -39.23 1.52 -2.43
C GLN A 144 -37.72 1.48 -2.78
N PRO A 145 -37.36 1.24 -4.08
CA PRO A 145 -35.99 1.20 -4.60
C PRO A 145 -35.60 2.47 -5.38
N SER A 146 -35.23 3.57 -4.70
CA SER A 146 -34.83 4.83 -5.38
C SER A 146 -33.56 5.52 -4.84
N SER A 147 -32.88 4.94 -3.85
CA SER A 147 -31.79 5.58 -3.09
C SER A 147 -30.43 5.66 -3.80
N MET A 148 -30.16 4.84 -4.83
CA MET A 148 -28.80 4.68 -5.37
C MET A 148 -28.33 5.86 -6.25
N MET A 149 -29.23 6.50 -7.00
CA MET A 149 -28.88 7.52 -8.00
C MET A 149 -28.69 8.93 -7.38
N SER A 150 -29.30 9.19 -6.23
CA SER A 150 -29.12 10.43 -5.45
C SER A 150 -27.82 10.40 -4.63
N GLU A 151 -27.40 9.23 -4.14
CA GLU A 151 -26.14 9.04 -3.38
C GLU A 151 -24.90 9.26 -4.28
N ILE A 152 -24.95 8.83 -5.55
CA ILE A 152 -23.88 9.05 -6.54
C ILE A 152 -23.74 10.55 -6.87
N ARG A 153 -24.86 11.28 -7.04
CA ARG A 153 -24.86 12.72 -7.31
C ARG A 153 -24.30 13.53 -6.13
N SER A 154 -24.60 13.11 -4.90
CA SER A 154 -24.01 13.64 -3.66
C SER A 154 -22.48 13.45 -3.63
N ARG A 155 -21.99 12.25 -3.99
CA ARG A 155 -20.55 11.91 -4.05
C ARG A 155 -19.76 12.77 -5.03
N THR A 156 -20.25 12.96 -6.25
CA THR A 156 -19.55 13.78 -7.26
C THR A 156 -19.50 15.26 -6.86
N SER A 157 -20.55 15.75 -6.20
CA SER A 157 -20.61 17.14 -5.73
C SER A 157 -19.63 17.43 -4.59
N THR A 158 -19.47 16.46 -3.67
CA THR A 158 -18.54 16.55 -2.53
C THR A 158 -17.08 16.41 -2.99
N PHE A 159 -16.79 15.48 -3.89
CA PHE A 159 -15.48 15.33 -4.51
C PHE A 159 -15.06 16.60 -5.29
N ARG A 160 -15.99 17.17 -6.08
CA ARG A 160 -15.73 18.41 -6.82
C ARG A 160 -15.49 19.61 -5.89
N ARG A 161 -16.13 19.63 -4.73
CA ARG A 161 -15.91 20.68 -3.72
C ARG A 161 -14.56 20.51 -3.04
N ALA A 162 -14.20 19.30 -2.64
CA ALA A 162 -12.89 18.97 -2.08
C ALA A 162 -11.74 19.27 -3.07
N ALA A 163 -11.88 18.90 -4.35
CA ALA A 163 -10.86 19.15 -5.38
C ALA A 163 -10.64 20.65 -5.67
N LYS A 164 -11.64 21.50 -5.40
CA LYS A 164 -11.53 22.96 -5.56
C LYS A 164 -10.92 23.66 -4.34
N HIS A 165 -10.77 22.98 -3.21
CA HIS A 165 -10.15 23.57 -2.03
C HIS A 165 -8.63 23.54 -2.14
N TYR A 166 -8.00 24.72 -2.01
CA TYR A 166 -6.54 24.86 -2.07
C TYR A 166 -5.84 24.04 -0.97
N GLY A 167 -6.45 23.97 0.23
CA GLY A 167 -5.90 23.22 1.36
C GLY A 167 -5.73 21.72 1.07
N THR A 168 -6.61 21.14 0.25
CA THR A 168 -6.51 19.74 -0.17
C THR A 168 -5.25 19.48 -1.00
N TRP A 169 -4.88 20.40 -1.89
CA TRP A 169 -3.67 20.28 -2.71
C TRP A 169 -2.40 20.48 -1.90
N ILE A 170 -2.40 21.39 -0.93
CA ILE A 170 -1.25 21.59 -0.03
C ILE A 170 -1.00 20.34 0.81
N LEU A 171 -2.05 19.76 1.40
CA LEU A 171 -1.95 18.53 2.19
C LEU A 171 -1.54 17.33 1.34
N ALA A 172 -2.08 17.21 0.12
CA ALA A 172 -1.70 16.15 -0.81
C ALA A 172 -0.21 16.26 -1.20
N LEU A 173 0.28 17.47 -1.48
CA LEU A 173 1.68 17.70 -1.83
C LEU A 173 2.61 17.43 -0.64
N GLN A 174 2.24 17.87 0.56
CA GLN A 174 2.99 17.59 1.78
C GLN A 174 3.08 16.08 2.04
N TYR A 175 1.97 15.36 1.89
CA TYR A 175 1.94 13.91 2.04
C TYR A 175 2.82 13.22 0.98
N ALA A 176 2.72 13.65 -0.29
CA ALA A 176 3.53 13.12 -1.37
C ALA A 176 5.03 13.36 -1.15
N MET A 177 5.43 14.54 -0.67
CA MET A 177 6.82 14.84 -0.33
C MET A 177 7.33 13.96 0.81
N SER A 178 6.58 13.85 1.91
CA SER A 178 6.99 13.04 3.07
C SER A 178 7.16 11.57 2.71
N VAL A 179 6.17 10.99 2.03
CA VAL A 179 6.24 9.59 1.58
C VAL A 179 7.34 9.41 0.53
N GLY A 180 7.48 10.34 -0.42
CA GLY A 180 8.50 10.28 -1.46
C GLY A 180 9.93 10.30 -0.91
N ILE A 181 10.21 11.18 0.07
CA ILE A 181 11.51 11.24 0.73
C ILE A 181 11.79 9.93 1.47
N ASN A 182 10.80 9.37 2.18
CA ASN A 182 10.97 8.11 2.89
C ASN A 182 11.33 6.95 1.92
N THR A 183 10.64 6.85 0.78
CA THR A 183 10.96 5.86 -0.25
C THR A 183 12.34 6.11 -0.88
N ALA A 184 12.69 7.36 -1.16
CA ALA A 184 13.99 7.71 -1.72
C ALA A 184 15.14 7.37 -0.76
N LEU A 185 14.98 7.64 0.54
CA LEU A 185 15.94 7.31 1.58
C LEU A 185 16.18 5.81 1.67
N LEU A 186 15.12 4.99 1.62
CA LEU A 186 15.26 3.53 1.63
C LEU A 186 16.06 3.03 0.41
N ASN A 187 15.85 3.62 -0.76
CA ASN A 187 16.54 3.22 -1.98
C ASN A 187 18.02 3.63 -1.97
N ILE A 188 18.32 4.86 -1.53
CA ILE A 188 19.68 5.39 -1.45
C ILE A 188 20.47 4.70 -0.34
N ALA A 189 19.86 4.49 0.83
CA ALA A 189 20.53 3.88 1.98
C ALA A 189 21.08 2.48 1.65
N VAL A 190 20.33 1.65 0.90
CA VAL A 190 20.82 0.33 0.46
C VAL A 190 22.11 0.47 -0.35
N SER A 191 22.16 1.38 -1.31
CA SER A 191 23.35 1.61 -2.13
C SER A 191 24.55 2.14 -1.33
N HIS A 192 24.29 3.02 -0.36
CA HIS A 192 25.34 3.58 0.51
C HIS A 192 25.93 2.51 1.44
N PHE A 193 25.11 1.63 2.02
CA PHE A 193 25.60 0.55 2.88
C PHE A 193 26.45 -0.48 2.13
N VAL A 194 26.11 -0.78 0.87
CA VAL A 194 26.90 -1.68 0.02
C VAL A 194 28.27 -1.07 -0.31
N ASN A 195 28.33 0.24 -0.56
CA ASN A 195 29.56 0.91 -0.96
C ASN A 195 30.47 1.28 0.23
N SER A 196 29.91 1.60 1.40
CA SER A 196 30.70 2.04 2.57
C SER A 196 31.30 0.90 3.39
N PHE A 197 30.80 -0.34 3.29
CA PHE A 197 31.29 -1.46 4.09
C PHE A 197 31.71 -2.66 3.19
N PRO A 198 32.97 -2.68 2.71
CA PRO A 198 33.50 -3.79 1.92
C PRO A 198 33.59 -5.06 2.79
N GLY A 199 32.64 -5.99 2.62
CA GLY A 199 32.52 -7.22 3.40
C GLY A 199 31.09 -7.50 3.91
N THR A 200 30.17 -6.56 3.75
CA THR A 200 28.76 -6.72 4.16
C THR A 200 27.97 -7.24 2.95
N THR A 201 27.44 -8.46 3.03
CA THR A 201 26.59 -9.02 1.96
C THR A 201 25.36 -8.13 1.77
N SER A 202 24.86 -7.98 0.54
CA SER A 202 23.62 -7.23 0.20
C SER A 202 22.44 -7.60 1.12
N SER A 203 22.48 -8.82 1.67
CA SER A 203 21.55 -9.36 2.64
C SER A 203 21.53 -8.66 4.00
N GLN A 204 22.70 -8.26 4.50
CA GLN A 204 22.87 -7.57 5.79
C GLN A 204 22.58 -6.07 5.67
N ALA A 205 22.82 -5.45 4.51
CA ALA A 205 22.65 -4.01 4.29
C ALA A 205 21.18 -3.55 4.36
N SER A 206 20.24 -4.27 3.76
CA SER A 206 18.80 -3.95 3.81
C SER A 206 18.17 -4.22 5.18
N ALA A 207 18.59 -5.29 5.86
CA ALA A 207 18.18 -5.60 7.23
C ALA A 207 18.69 -4.55 8.22
N VAL A 208 19.96 -4.14 8.10
CA VAL A 208 20.57 -3.08 8.92
C VAL A 208 19.98 -1.70 8.60
N THR A 209 19.65 -1.39 7.34
CA THR A 209 18.98 -0.12 7.00
C THR A 209 17.62 0.00 7.68
N THR A 210 16.83 -1.08 7.64
CA THR A 210 15.50 -1.12 8.26
C THR A 210 15.60 -1.05 9.80
N LEU A 211 16.57 -1.74 10.41
CA LEU A 211 16.79 -1.74 11.86
C LEU A 211 17.49 -0.46 12.39
N ARG A 212 18.41 0.15 11.63
CA ARG A 212 19.11 1.39 12.04
C ARG A 212 18.27 2.64 11.88
N LEU A 213 17.36 2.72 10.90
CA LEU A 213 16.44 3.86 10.81
C LEU A 213 15.53 3.94 12.05
N VAL A 214 15.08 2.80 12.57
CA VAL A 214 14.35 2.73 13.85
C VAL A 214 15.23 3.11 15.04
N ARG A 215 16.52 2.73 15.03
CA ARG A 215 17.46 3.05 16.12
C ARG A 215 17.95 4.50 16.11
N LEU A 216 18.07 5.14 14.94
CA LEU A 216 18.41 6.56 14.81
C LEU A 216 17.28 7.45 15.34
N ASP A 217 16.02 7.06 15.13
CA ASP A 217 14.86 7.79 15.67
C ASP A 217 14.81 7.69 17.21
N LEU A 218 15.20 6.55 17.78
CA LEU A 218 15.32 6.36 19.24
C LEU A 218 16.52 7.09 19.85
N LEU A 219 17.66 7.15 19.14
CA LEU A 219 18.84 7.90 19.60
C LEU A 219 18.62 9.42 19.52
N TYR A 220 17.86 9.90 18.54
CA TYR A 220 17.51 11.31 18.44
C TYR A 220 16.48 11.73 19.50
N ARG A 221 15.50 10.86 19.82
CA ARG A 221 14.58 11.07 20.96
C ARG A 221 15.27 11.03 22.32
N GLY A 222 16.28 10.18 22.50
CA GLY A 222 17.04 10.10 23.76
C GLY A 222 18.04 11.23 24.00
N SER A 223 18.23 12.15 23.03
CA SER A 223 19.10 13.33 23.17
C SER A 223 18.32 14.63 23.44
N LEU A 224 16.99 14.56 23.52
CA LEU A 224 16.09 15.71 23.75
C LEU A 224 15.38 15.64 25.13
N GLU A 225 15.71 14.66 25.96
CA GLU A 225 15.44 14.61 27.41
C GLU A 225 16.75 14.73 28.18
#